data_AF-A0A965EIW0-F1
#
_entry.id   AF-A0A965EIW0-F1
#
_cell.length_a   1.000
_cell.length_b   1.000
_cell.length_c   1.000
_cell.angle_alpha   90.00
_cell.angle_beta   90.00
_cell.angle_gamma   90.00
#
_symmetry.space_group_name_H-M   'P 1'
#
loop_
_entity.id
_entity.type
_entity.pdbx_description
1 polymer ?
#
loop_
_entity_poly.entity_id
_entity_poly.type
_entity_poly.pdbx_seq_one_letter_code
_entity_poly.pdbx_strand_id
1 'polypeptide(L)'
;MSDIFKGVGVEITLDDEDAFLKVRETLTRIGVSSRKEKVLYQSCHILHKQGRYVILHFKELFALDGKPSTITENDIQRRNAIANLLEEWGLVKILKDEKE
;
A
#
# COMPACT_ATOMS: atom_id res chain seq x y z
N MET A 1 -11.81 -7.62 -17.04
CA MET A 1 -11.87 -7.03 -15.68
C MET A 1 -11.37 -5.61 -15.78
N SER A 2 -12.18 -4.64 -15.35
CA SER A 2 -11.74 -3.24 -15.32
C SER A 2 -10.61 -3.10 -14.31
N ASP A 3 -9.47 -2.57 -14.74
CA ASP A 3 -8.37 -2.24 -13.86
C ASP A 3 -8.73 -1.01 -13.02
N ILE A 4 -9.38 -1.26 -11.89
CA ILE A 4 -9.93 -0.24 -10.97
C ILE A 4 -8.83 0.65 -10.38
N PHE A 5 -7.61 0.10 -10.29
CA PHE A 5 -6.44 0.75 -9.72
C PHE A 5 -5.42 1.19 -10.78
N LYS A 6 -5.76 1.14 -12.08
CA LYS A 6 -4.89 1.60 -13.17
C LYS A 6 -3.47 0.98 -13.11
N GLY A 7 -3.35 -0.24 -12.62
CA GLY A 7 -2.09 -0.99 -12.53
C GLY A 7 -1.15 -0.52 -11.42
N VAL A 8 -1.60 0.31 -10.48
CA VAL A 8 -0.80 0.75 -9.33
C VAL A 8 -1.14 0.00 -8.06
N GLY A 9 -0.19 -0.05 -7.13
CA GLY A 9 -0.33 -0.74 -5.84
C GLY A 9 -0.07 -2.25 -5.89
N VAL A 10 -0.23 -2.89 -4.72
CA VAL A 10 -0.21 -4.34 -4.50
C VAL A 10 -1.58 -4.74 -3.99
N GLU A 11 -2.30 -5.55 -4.75
CA GLU A 11 -3.62 -6.02 -4.34
C GLU A 11 -3.51 -7.01 -3.19
N ILE A 12 -4.45 -6.89 -2.25
CA ILE A 12 -4.49 -7.71 -1.05
C ILE A 12 -5.91 -8.17 -0.76
N THR A 13 -6.00 -9.22 0.05
CA THR A 13 -7.22 -9.66 0.72
C THR A 13 -7.09 -9.47 2.22
N LEU A 14 -8.22 -9.22 2.87
CA LEU A 14 -8.36 -9.07 4.31
C LEU A 14 -9.37 -10.11 4.79
N ASP A 15 -9.19 -10.62 6.01
CA ASP A 15 -10.12 -11.60 6.59
C ASP A 15 -11.46 -10.98 6.99
N ASP A 16 -11.44 -9.73 7.47
CA ASP A 16 -12.63 -9.01 7.96
C ASP A 16 -12.48 -7.47 7.85
N GLU A 17 -13.57 -6.73 8.10
CA GLU A 17 -13.57 -5.26 8.03
C GLU A 17 -12.76 -4.57 9.16
N ASP A 18 -12.62 -5.19 10.34
CA ASP A 18 -11.75 -4.66 11.40
C ASP A 18 -10.27 -4.78 11.02
N ALA A 19 -9.90 -5.79 10.22
CA ALA A 19 -8.55 -5.92 9.67
C ALA A 19 -8.17 -4.68 8.83
N PHE A 20 -9.12 -4.06 8.13
CA PHE A 20 -8.86 -2.81 7.40
C PHE A 20 -8.41 -1.69 8.34
N LEU A 21 -9.12 -1.51 9.47
CA LEU A 21 -8.78 -0.47 10.45
C LEU A 21 -7.43 -0.75 11.11
N LYS A 22 -7.14 -2.02 11.42
CA LYS A 22 -5.84 -2.45 11.97
C LYS A 22 -4.70 -2.17 11.00
N VAL A 23 -4.84 -2.54 9.73
CA VAL A 23 -3.81 -2.30 8.70
C VAL A 23 -3.62 -0.81 8.47
N ARG A 24 -4.72 -0.03 8.37
CA ARG A 24 -4.66 1.42 8.22
C ARG A 24 -3.89 2.09 9.35
N GLU A 25 -4.16 1.70 10.59
CA GLU A 25 -3.46 2.24 11.76
C GLU A 25 -1.99 1.78 11.78
N THR A 26 -1.73 0.50 11.51
CA THR A 26 -0.37 -0.07 11.45
C THR A 26 0.50 0.66 10.44
N LEU A 27 -0.04 1.00 9.27
CA LEU A 27 0.67 1.75 8.23
C LEU A 27 1.07 3.18 8.67
N THR A 28 0.36 3.80 9.63
CA THR A 28 0.80 5.09 10.19
C THR A 28 2.05 4.98 11.06
N ARG A 29 2.33 3.76 11.55
CA ARG A 29 3.49 3.42 12.39
C ARG A 29 4.67 2.83 11.60
N ILE A 30 4.57 2.76 10.27
CA ILE A 30 5.63 2.26 9.38
C ILE A 30 5.90 3.30 8.28
N GLY A 31 7.16 3.68 8.09
CA GLY A 31 7.49 4.68 7.08
C GLY A 31 8.92 5.18 7.13
N VAL A 32 9.12 6.41 6.64
CA VAL A 32 10.44 7.05 6.57
C VAL A 32 10.67 7.86 7.84
N SER A 33 11.66 7.46 8.64
CA SER A 33 12.03 8.22 9.84
C SER A 33 12.94 9.40 9.47
N SER A 34 12.50 10.62 9.78
CA SER A 34 13.34 11.81 9.77
C SER A 34 14.00 11.98 11.14
N ARG A 35 15.30 11.70 11.23
CA ARG A 35 16.06 11.91 12.49
C ARG A 35 16.16 13.38 12.87
N LYS A 36 16.15 14.28 11.88
CA LYS A 36 16.21 15.72 12.08
C LYS A 36 14.94 16.25 12.75
N GLU A 37 13.79 15.87 12.21
CA GLU A 37 12.48 16.35 12.69
C GLU A 37 11.88 15.43 13.77
N LYS A 38 12.48 14.26 14.00
CA LYS A 38 11.96 13.20 14.88
C LYS A 38 10.52 12.80 14.52
N VAL A 39 10.20 12.84 13.23
CA VAL A 39 8.89 12.49 12.66
C VAL A 39 9.01 11.23 11.82
N LEU A 40 8.03 10.34 11.94
CA LEU A 40 7.83 9.21 11.04
C LEU A 40 6.84 9.59 9.95
N TYR A 41 7.27 9.55 8.70
CA TYR A 41 6.42 9.84 7.56
C TYR A 41 5.85 8.54 6.98
N GLN A 42 4.53 8.39 7.06
CA GLN A 42 3.81 7.28 6.43
C GLN A 42 4.07 7.26 4.92
N SER A 43 4.58 6.15 4.40
CA SER A 43 4.86 5.99 2.97
C SER A 43 3.72 5.28 2.21
N CYS A 44 3.08 4.31 2.85
CA CYS A 44 2.11 3.42 2.23
C CYS A 44 0.72 3.58 2.86
N HIS A 45 -0.30 3.38 2.03
CA HIS A 45 -1.71 3.51 2.41
C HIS A 45 -2.46 2.28 1.94
N ILE A 46 -3.47 1.87 2.71
CA ILE A 46 -4.47 0.91 2.28
C ILE A 46 -5.65 1.68 1.68
N LEU A 47 -6.09 1.27 0.49
CA LEU A 47 -7.24 1.83 -0.19
C LEU A 47 -8.29 0.73 -0.40
N HIS A 48 -9.55 1.07 -0.14
CA HIS A 48 -10.70 0.21 -0.43
C HIS A 48 -11.53 0.85 -1.54
N LYS A 49 -11.77 0.11 -2.62
CA LYS A 49 -12.60 0.56 -3.74
C LYS A 49 -13.34 -0.62 -4.36
N GLN A 50 -14.67 -0.54 -4.43
CA GLN A 50 -15.54 -1.54 -5.05
C GLN A 50 -15.28 -2.98 -4.54
N GLY A 51 -15.08 -3.16 -3.22
CA GLY A 51 -14.85 -4.47 -2.62
C GLY A 51 -13.43 -5.03 -2.78
N ARG A 52 -12.50 -4.26 -3.36
CA ARG A 52 -11.08 -4.64 -3.49
C ARG A 52 -10.20 -3.76 -2.62
N TYR A 53 -9.15 -4.37 -2.09
CA TYR A 53 -8.16 -3.72 -1.24
C TYR A 53 -6.80 -3.71 -1.92
N VAL A 54 -6.08 -2.59 -1.76
CA VAL A 54 -4.75 -2.42 -2.34
C VAL A 54 -3.87 -1.64 -1.37
N ILE A 55 -2.60 -2.06 -1.26
CA ILE A 55 -1.55 -1.29 -0.59
C ILE A 55 -0.76 -0.54 -1.64
N LEU A 56 -0.70 0.78 -1.50
CA LEU A 56 -0.08 1.67 -2.48
C LEU A 56 0.82 2.69 -1.79
N HIS A 57 1.84 3.15 -2.49
CA HIS A 57 2.69 4.26 -2.05
C HIS A 57 1.94 5.58 -2.22
N PHE A 58 2.12 6.56 -1.32
CA PHE A 58 1.38 7.84 -1.40
C PHE A 58 1.55 8.55 -2.75
N LYS A 59 2.68 8.34 -3.43
CA LYS A 59 2.91 8.89 -4.78
C LYS A 59 2.01 8.26 -5.85
N GLU A 60 1.61 7.01 -5.71
CA GLU A 60 0.69 6.31 -6.61
C GLU A 60 -0.74 6.87 -6.51
N LEU A 61 -1.11 7.49 -5.38
CA LEU A 61 -2.40 8.20 -5.25
C LEU A 61 -2.54 9.30 -6.30
N PHE A 62 -1.45 10.03 -6.60
CA PHE A 62 -1.48 11.05 -7.65
C PHE A 62 -1.77 10.44 -9.03
N ALA A 63 -1.21 9.26 -9.33
CA ALA A 63 -1.49 8.56 -10.59
C ALA A 63 -2.94 8.08 -10.67
N LEU A 64 -3.52 7.62 -9.55
CA LEU A 64 -4.95 7.29 -9.47
C LEU A 64 -5.83 8.50 -9.78
N ASP A 65 -5.45 9.68 -9.28
CA ASP A 65 -6.11 10.97 -9.56
C ASP A 65 -5.83 11.52 -10.97
N GLY A 66 -4.99 10.85 -11.78
CA GLY A 66 -4.61 11.32 -13.11
C GLY A 66 -3.59 12.47 -13.11
N LYS A 67 -2.92 12.71 -11.97
CA LYS A 67 -1.82 13.65 -11.83
C LYS A 67 -0.48 12.95 -12.12
N PRO A 68 0.57 13.69 -12.54
CA PRO A 68 1.89 13.12 -12.72
C PRO A 68 2.43 12.56 -11.40
N SER A 69 2.82 11.30 -11.40
CA SER A 69 3.46 10.64 -10.25
C SER A 69 4.97 10.59 -10.46
N THR A 70 5.71 10.99 -9.43
CA THR A 70 7.19 10.91 -9.39
C THR A 70 7.65 9.69 -8.59
N ILE A 71 6.95 8.57 -8.78
CA ILE A 71 7.32 7.31 -8.14
C ILE A 71 8.66 6.81 -8.69
N THR A 72 9.53 6.38 -7.78
CA THR A 72 10.83 5.81 -8.09
C THR A 72 10.85 4.32 -7.81
N GLU A 73 11.84 3.60 -8.34
CA GLU A 73 12.00 2.17 -8.06
C GLU A 73 12.15 1.90 -6.54
N ASN A 74 12.88 2.76 -5.82
CA ASN A 74 13.01 2.68 -4.36
C ASN A 74 11.66 2.81 -3.63
N ASP A 75 10.73 3.61 -4.15
CA ASP A 75 9.39 3.75 -3.56
C ASP A 75 8.58 2.45 -3.77
N ILE A 76 8.72 1.81 -4.94
CA ILE A 76 8.08 0.52 -5.26
C ILE A 76 8.65 -0.60 -4.39
N GLN A 77 9.98 -0.69 -4.27
CA GLN A 77 10.64 -1.67 -3.42
C GLN A 77 10.20 -1.51 -1.95
N ARG A 78 10.09 -0.28 -1.44
CA ARG A 78 9.59 0.01 -0.10
C ARG A 78 8.14 -0.44 0.08
N ARG A 79 7.27 -0.13 -0.89
CA ARG A 79 5.87 -0.58 -0.89
C ARG A 79 5.77 -2.09 -0.82
N ASN A 80 6.53 -2.79 -1.66
CA ASN A 80 6.53 -4.26 -1.69
C ASN A 80 7.09 -4.85 -0.39
N ALA A 81 8.15 -4.28 0.19
CA ALA A 81 8.69 -4.71 1.47
C ALA A 81 7.67 -4.52 2.62
N ILE A 82 6.94 -3.41 2.64
CA ILE A 82 5.89 -3.16 3.64
C ILE A 82 4.72 -4.14 3.44
N ALA A 83 4.29 -4.38 2.19
CA ALA A 83 3.24 -5.36 1.90
C ALA A 83 3.63 -6.76 2.36
N ASN A 84 4.86 -7.20 2.06
CA ASN A 84 5.38 -8.49 2.51
C ASN A 84 5.45 -8.58 4.04
N LEU A 85 5.89 -7.51 4.71
CA LEU A 85 5.93 -7.47 6.18
C LEU A 85 4.53 -7.65 6.80
N LEU A 86 3.51 -7.01 6.22
CA LEU A 86 2.13 -7.16 6.68
C LEU A 86 1.58 -8.57 6.42
N GLU A 87 2.01 -9.21 5.33
CA GLU A 87 1.67 -10.62 5.05
C GLU A 87 2.36 -11.58 6.01
N GLU A 88 3.65 -11.36 6.32
CA GLU A 88 4.40 -12.13 7.32
C GLU A 88 3.77 -12.05 8.72
N TRP A 89 3.16 -10.91 9.06
CA TRP A 89 2.41 -10.73 10.31
C TRP A 89 1.00 -11.29 10.27
N GLY A 90 0.55 -11.82 9.12
CA GLY A 90 -0.80 -12.34 8.94
C GLY A 90 -1.89 -11.27 9.02
N LEU A 91 -1.56 -10.00 8.72
CA LEU A 91 -2.54 -8.90 8.70
C LEU A 91 -3.23 -8.78 7.35
N VAL A 92 -2.57 -9.20 6.28
CA VAL A 92 -3.06 -9.16 4.91
C VAL A 92 -2.61 -10.42 4.18
N LYS A 93 -3.25 -10.73 3.05
CA LYS A 93 -2.77 -11.75 2.13
C LYS A 93 -2.60 -11.15 0.74
N ILE A 94 -1.38 -11.19 0.21
CA ILE A 94 -1.05 -10.58 -1.07
C ILE A 94 -1.67 -11.43 -2.18
N LEU A 95 -2.40 -10.77 -3.06
CA LEU A 95 -2.83 -11.37 -4.31
C LEU A 95 -1.65 -11.30 -5.27
N LYS A 96 -0.97 -12.44 -5.47
CA LYS A 96 -0.01 -12.55 -6.57
C LYS A 96 -0.80 -12.44 -7.87
N ASP A 97 -0.60 -11.34 -8.59
CA ASP A 97 -1.05 -11.25 -9.97
C ASP A 97 -0.23 -12.30 -10.72
N GLU A 98 -0.90 -13.39 -11.10
CA GLU A 98 -0.35 -14.46 -11.93
C GLU A 98 -0.16 -13.88 -13.33
N LYS A 99 0.85 -13.01 -13.46
CA LYS A 99 1.41 -12.60 -14.74
C LYS A 99 2.74 -13.32 -14.89
N GLU A 100 2.64 -14.57 -15.32
CA GLU A 100 3.64 -15.18 -16.20
C GLU A 100 3.73 -14.43 -17.53
#